data_AF-A0A0J1I410-F1
#
_entry.id   AF-A0A0J1I410-F1
#
_cell.length_a   1.000
_cell.length_b   1.000
_cell.length_c   1.000
_cell.angle_alpha   90.00
_cell.angle_beta   90.00
_cell.angle_gamma   90.00
#
_symmetry.space_group_name_H-M   'P 1'
#
loop_
_entity.id
_entity.type
_entity.pdbx_description
1 polymer ?
#
loop_
_entity_poly.entity_id
_entity_poly.type
_entity_poly.pdbx_seq_one_letter_code
_entity_poly.pdbx_strand_id
1 'polypeptide(L)'
;MNLVLLFILEVCTIVAVSYWGFVVGKGIVFKILLGIGAPLLIMMIWGLFGSPAAQIPLTGGYRILLEVTIFGCAILALLAVGKPTLAFVFGALVIVNKILMYVWKQ
;
A
#
# COMPACT_ATOMS: atom_id res chain seq x y z
N MET A 1 -16.92 8.92 -1.74
CA MET A 1 -16.56 9.74 -2.91
C MET A 1 -15.08 10.09 -2.96
N ASN A 2 -14.23 9.65 -2.03
CA ASN A 2 -12.77 9.72 -2.19
C ASN A 2 -12.14 8.42 -2.72
N LEU A 3 -12.90 7.65 -3.52
CA LEU A 3 -12.46 6.36 -4.08
C LEU A 3 -11.29 6.53 -5.05
N VAL A 4 -11.26 7.63 -5.81
CA VAL A 4 -10.16 7.93 -6.75
C VAL A 4 -8.84 8.11 -6.01
N LEU A 5 -8.85 8.87 -4.92
CA LEU A 5 -7.65 9.13 -4.13
C LEU A 5 -7.14 7.85 -3.45
N LEU A 6 -8.07 7.01 -2.98
CA LEU A 6 -7.75 5.69 -2.43
C LEU A 6 -7.12 4.77 -3.48
N PHE A 7 -7.71 4.74 -4.68
CA PHE A 7 -7.21 3.94 -5.80
C PHE A 7 -5.81 4.38 -6.24
N ILE A 8 -5.55 5.70 -6.31
CA ILE A 8 -4.21 6.23 -6.60
C ILE A 8 -3.21 5.78 -5.55
N LEU A 9 -3.56 5.86 -4.26
CA LEU A 9 -2.70 5.38 -3.18
C LEU A 9 -2.42 3.88 -3.27
N GLU A 10 -3.42 3.08 -3.64
CA GLU A 10 -3.28 1.64 -3.83
C GLU A 10 -2.31 1.33 -4.98
N VAL A 11 -2.48 1.99 -6.14
CA VAL A 11 -1.55 1.86 -7.27
C VAL A 11 -0.13 2.30 -6.89
N CYS A 12 0.01 3.43 -6.19
CA CYS A 12 1.30 3.90 -5.70
C CYS A 12 1.96 2.91 -4.73
N THR A 13 1.19 2.24 -3.87
CA THR A 13 1.67 1.19 -2.96
C THR A 13 2.27 0.04 -3.75
N ILE A 14 1.53 -0.47 -4.74
CA ILE A 14 1.97 -1.56 -5.59
C ILE A 14 3.26 -1.18 -6.33
N VAL A 15 3.30 0.00 -6.95
CA VAL A 15 4.49 0.50 -7.68
C VAL A 15 5.69 0.64 -6.75
N ALA A 16 5.51 1.21 -5.56
CA ALA A 16 6.58 1.39 -4.58
C ALA A 16 7.18 0.06 -4.11
N VAL A 17 6.32 -0.92 -3.79
CA VAL A 17 6.75 -2.24 -3.32
C VAL A 17 7.39 -3.05 -4.45
N SER A 18 6.83 -3.00 -5.66
CA SER A 18 7.45 -3.59 -6.86
C SER A 18 8.84 -3.03 -7.09
N TYR A 19 8.97 -1.70 -7.08
CA TYR A 19 10.23 -1.01 -7.32
C TYR A 19 11.29 -1.41 -6.28
N TRP A 20 10.91 -1.44 -5.00
CA TRP A 20 11.79 -1.93 -3.94
C TRP A 20 12.23 -3.38 -4.17
N GLY A 21 11.32 -4.27 -4.54
CA GLY A 21 11.65 -5.67 -4.80
C GLY A 21 12.64 -5.87 -5.94
N PHE A 22 12.54 -5.06 -7.01
CA PHE A 22 13.51 -5.06 -8.11
C PHE A 22 14.87 -4.45 -7.75
N VAL A 23 14.90 -3.47 -6.84
CA VAL A 23 16.12 -2.80 -6.41
C VAL A 23 16.90 -3.62 -5.38
N VAL A 24 16.22 -4.23 -4.40
CA VAL A 24 16.84 -4.97 -3.30
C VAL A 24 17.20 -6.41 -3.67
N GLY A 25 16.48 -7.03 -4.61
CA GLY A 25 16.75 -8.41 -5.01
C GLY A 25 18.19 -8.62 -5.52
N LYS A 26 18.95 -9.49 -4.85
CA LYS A 26 20.25 -9.96 -5.33
C LYS A 26 20.04 -11.17 -6.23
N GLY A 27 20.27 -11.02 -7.53
CA GLY A 27 20.01 -12.05 -8.55
C GLY A 27 18.60 -11.98 -9.16
N ILE A 28 18.49 -12.39 -10.43
CA ILE A 28 17.26 -12.27 -11.23
C ILE A 28 16.04 -12.94 -10.57
N VAL A 29 16.23 -14.12 -9.96
CA VAL A 29 15.14 -14.88 -9.32
C VAL A 29 14.59 -14.12 -8.10
N PHE A 30 15.46 -13.64 -7.21
CA PHE A 30 15.03 -12.88 -6.03
C PHE A 30 14.41 -11.53 -6.40
N LYS A 31 14.89 -10.86 -7.47
CA LYS A 31 14.27 -9.62 -7.98
C LYS A 31 12.85 -9.84 -8.47
N ILE A 32 12.62 -10.91 -9.23
CA ILE A 32 11.29 -11.24 -9.72
C ILE A 32 10.38 -11.65 -8.56
N LEU A 33 10.89 -12.49 -7.64
CA LEU A 33 10.10 -12.98 -6.51
C LEU A 33 9.68 -11.84 -5.57
N LEU A 34 10.59 -10.92 -5.23
CA LEU A 34 10.27 -9.77 -4.38
C LEU A 34 9.50 -8.68 -5.15
N GLY A 35 9.90 -8.38 -6.39
CA GLY A 35 9.30 -7.32 -7.20
C GLY A 35 7.90 -7.63 -7.72
N ILE A 36 7.53 -8.91 -7.82
CA ILE A 36 6.21 -9.36 -8.28
C ILE A 36 5.45 -10.08 -7.16
N GLY A 37 6.11 -10.92 -6.36
CA GLY A 37 5.46 -11.67 -5.29
C GLY A 37 4.95 -10.79 -4.16
N ALA A 38 5.73 -9.80 -3.71
CA ALA A 38 5.27 -8.87 -2.67
C ALA A 38 4.03 -8.05 -3.07
N PRO A 39 4.00 -7.38 -4.24
CA PRO A 39 2.79 -6.65 -4.67
C PRO A 39 1.61 -7.57 -4.94
N LEU A 40 1.82 -8.79 -5.46
CA LEU A 40 0.73 -9.77 -5.61
C LEU A 40 0.12 -10.17 -4.27
N LEU A 41 0.94 -10.43 -3.25
CA LEU A 41 0.46 -10.73 -1.91
C LEU A 41 -0.34 -9.57 -1.32
N ILE A 42 0.13 -8.33 -1.49
CA ILE A 42 -0.60 -7.14 -1.06
C ILE A 42 -1.95 -7.05 -1.77
N MET A 43 -1.98 -7.26 -3.09
CA MET A 43 -3.21 -7.18 -3.88
C MET A 43 -4.21 -8.27 -3.47
N MET A 44 -3.73 -9.47 -3.16
CA MET A 44 -4.57 -10.57 -2.68
C MET A 44 -5.15 -10.28 -1.29
N ILE A 45 -4.33 -9.80 -0.35
CA ILE A 45 -4.76 -9.42 1.00
C ILE A 45 -5.77 -8.27 0.92
N TRP A 46 -5.51 -7.25 0.10
CA TRP A 46 -6.44 -6.13 -0.07
C TRP A 46 -7.75 -6.57 -0.72
N GLY A 47 -7.69 -7.40 -1.76
CA GLY A 47 -8.88 -7.95 -2.42
C GLY A 47 -9.76 -8.79 -1.49
N LEU A 48 -9.14 -9.55 -0.57
CA LEU A 48 -9.85 -10.41 0.38
C LEU A 48 -10.49 -9.65 1.54
N PHE A 49 -9.83 -8.59 2.03
CA PHE A 49 -10.18 -7.95 3.32
C PHE A 49 -10.48 -6.45 3.26
N GLY A 50 -9.84 -5.72 2.34
CA GLY A 50 -9.88 -4.25 2.26
C GLY A 50 -10.80 -3.70 1.17
N SER A 51 -11.06 -4.49 0.12
CA SER A 51 -11.90 -4.10 -1.01
C SER A 51 -13.36 -3.90 -0.60
N PRO A 52 -14.11 -2.98 -1.23
CA PRO A 52 -15.57 -2.91 -1.10
C PRO A 52 -16.28 -4.21 -1.51
N ALA A 53 -15.65 -5.00 -2.38
CA ALA A 53 -16.11 -6.33 -2.80
C ALA A 53 -15.36 -7.47 -2.09
N ALA A 54 -14.74 -7.19 -0.93
CA ALA A 54 -14.03 -8.17 -0.13
C ALA A 54 -14.93 -9.33 0.28
N GLN A 55 -14.41 -10.56 0.18
CA GLN A 55 -15.10 -11.75 0.67
C GLN A 55 -15.28 -11.71 2.19
N ILE A 56 -14.30 -11.13 2.90
CA ILE A 56 -14.31 -10.94 4.36
C ILE A 56 -14.06 -9.46 4.65
N PRO A 57 -15.09 -8.60 4.52
CA PRO A 57 -14.91 -7.17 4.68
C PRO A 57 -14.53 -6.83 6.12
N LEU A 58 -13.31 -6.32 6.32
CA LEU A 58 -12.90 -5.81 7.62
C LEU A 58 -13.53 -4.43 7.84
N THR A 59 -14.12 -4.24 9.01
CA THR A 59 -14.74 -2.98 9.42
C THR A 59 -14.07 -2.42 10.67
N GLY A 60 -14.11 -1.09 10.84
CA GLY A 60 -13.56 -0.40 12.00
C GLY A 60 -12.05 -0.55 12.15
N GLY A 61 -11.60 -0.93 13.37
CA GLY A 61 -10.19 -0.96 13.74
C GLY A 61 -9.33 -1.95 12.95
N TYR A 62 -9.89 -3.09 12.54
CA TYR A 62 -9.14 -4.10 11.77
C TYR A 62 -8.79 -3.61 10.35
N ARG A 63 -9.68 -2.84 9.74
CA ARG A 63 -9.40 -2.20 8.45
C ARG A 63 -8.27 -1.18 8.57
N ILE A 64 -8.28 -0.40 9.65
CA ILE A 64 -7.21 0.57 9.94
C ILE A 64 -5.86 -0.14 10.07
N LEU A 65 -5.82 -1.27 10.78
CA LEU A 65 -4.61 -2.08 10.93
C LEU A 65 -4.09 -2.60 9.59
N LEU A 66 -4.98 -3.12 8.74
CA LEU A 66 -4.62 -3.62 7.40
C LEU A 66 -4.06 -2.50 6.51
N GLU A 67 -4.72 -1.35 6.49
CA GLU A 67 -4.26 -0.16 5.75
C GLU A 67 -2.89 0.31 6.25
N VAL A 68 -2.70 0.44 7.57
CA VAL A 68 -1.40 0.85 8.14
C VAL A 68 -0.31 -0.15 7.81
N THR A 69 -0.62 -1.45 7.82
CA THR A 69 0.35 -2.50 7.46
C THR A 69 0.75 -2.37 5.99
N ILE A 70 -0.21 -2.26 5.08
CA ILE A 70 0.04 -2.22 3.64
C ILE A 70 0.73 -0.92 3.22
N PHE A 71 0.18 0.24 3.63
CA PHE A 71 0.78 1.53 3.32
C PHE A 71 2.12 1.72 4.05
N GLY A 72 2.24 1.19 5.27
CA GLY A 72 3.50 1.17 6.01
C GLY A 72 4.59 0.36 5.29
N CYS A 73 4.23 -0.79 4.71
CA CYS A 73 5.16 -1.56 3.86
C CYS A 73 5.65 -0.75 2.66
N ALA A 74 4.78 0.03 2.00
CA ALA A 74 5.20 0.89 0.88
C ALA A 74 6.14 2.04 1.33
N ILE A 75 5.90 2.63 2.50
CA ILE A 75 6.78 3.66 3.09
C ILE A 75 8.16 3.05 3.39
N LEU A 76 8.20 1.89 4.06
CA LEU A 76 9.44 1.17 4.36
C LEU A 76 10.18 0.76 3.08
N ALA A 77 9.46 0.32 2.06
CA ALA A 77 10.00 0.01 0.74
C ALA A 77 10.68 1.24 0.11
N LEU A 78 10.01 2.40 0.09
CA LEU A 78 10.59 3.64 -0.45
C LEU A 78 11.81 4.13 0.36
N LEU A 79 11.77 3.98 1.68
CA LEU A 79 12.91 4.31 2.56
C LEU A 79 14.10 3.38 2.28
N ALA A 80 13.86 2.09 2.10
CA ALA A 80 14.91 1.11 1.82
C ALA A 80 15.55 1.30 0.44
N VAL A 81 14.86 1.91 -0.53
CA VAL A 81 15.45 2.33 -1.82
C VAL A 81 16.15 3.71 -1.73
N GLY A 82 16.19 4.33 -0.56
CA GLY A 82 16.84 5.63 -0.36
C GLY A 82 16.07 6.80 -0.98
N LYS A 83 14.74 6.68 -1.11
CA LYS A 83 13.84 7.75 -1.60
C LYS A 83 12.97 8.29 -0.45
N PRO A 84 13.55 8.93 0.58
CA PRO A 84 12.80 9.39 1.76
C PRO A 84 11.78 10.47 1.42
N THR A 85 12.05 11.34 0.45
CA THR A 85 11.11 12.38 0.01
C THR A 85 9.80 11.77 -0.52
N LEU A 86 9.89 10.72 -1.35
CA LEU A 86 8.71 10.02 -1.86
C LEU A 86 7.97 9.28 -0.75
N ALA A 87 8.70 8.66 0.18
CA ALA A 87 8.11 8.00 1.35
C ALA A 87 7.29 8.99 2.20
N PHE A 88 7.82 10.20 2.41
CA PHE A 88 7.17 11.24 3.19
C PHE A 88 5.94 11.81 2.48
N VAL A 89 6.04 12.11 1.17
CA VAL A 89 4.91 12.58 0.36
C VAL A 89 3.80 11.52 0.34
N PHE A 90 4.15 10.25 0.14
CA PHE A 90 3.19 9.15 0.14
C PHE A 90 2.51 9.01 1.51
N GLY A 91 3.28 9.01 2.59
CA GLY A 91 2.74 8.96 3.95
C GLY A 91 1.81 10.13 4.27
N ALA A 92 2.18 11.35 3.86
CA ALA A 92 1.33 12.53 4.01
C ALA A 92 0.00 12.39 3.24
N LEU A 93 0.04 11.88 2.00
CA LEU A 93 -1.17 11.63 1.20
C LEU A 93 -2.08 10.58 1.85
N VAL A 94 -1.52 9.52 2.43
CA VAL A 94 -2.29 8.50 3.17
C VAL A 94 -3.00 9.10 4.37
N ILE A 95 -2.29 9.93 5.16
CA ILE A 95 -2.87 10.60 6.34
C ILE A 95 -3.98 11.56 5.92
N VAL A 96 -3.73 12.41 4.92
CA VAL A 96 -4.73 13.36 4.41
C VAL A 96 -5.98 12.63 3.91
N ASN A 97 -5.80 11.55 3.14
CA ASN A 97 -6.91 10.73 2.66
C ASN A 97 -7.72 10.16 3.83
N LYS A 98 -7.06 9.60 4.85
CA LYS A 98 -7.73 9.07 6.04
C LYS A 98 -8.51 10.12 6.81
N ILE A 99 -7.92 11.29 7.03
CA ILE A 99 -8.59 12.39 7.71
C ILE A 99 -9.82 12.80 6.91
N LEU A 100 -9.70 12.93 5.58
CA LEU A 100 -10.85 13.23 4.72
C LEU A 100 -11.95 12.17 4.83
N MET A 101 -11.61 10.87 4.81
CA MET A 101 -12.59 9.79 4.97
C MET A 101 -13.30 9.88 6.33
N TYR A 102 -12.54 10.12 7.41
CA TYR A 102 -13.11 10.21 8.76
C TYR A 102 -13.99 11.44 8.95
N VAL A 103 -13.54 12.61 8.49
CA VAL A 103 -14.26 13.89 8.59
C VAL A 103 -15.55 13.86 7.78
N TRP A 104 -15.54 13.26 6.58
CA TRP A 104 -16.73 13.18 5.75
C TRP A 104 -17.73 12.08 6.12
N LYS A 105 -17.48 11.28 7.18
CA LYS A 105 -18.35 10.14 7.58
C LYS A 105 -18.79 9.32 6.37
N GLN A 106 -17.83 8.94 5.52
CA GLN A 106 -18.04 7.99 4.43
C GLN A 106 -17.52 6.60 4.79
#